data_AF-A0A023JH08-F1
#
_entry.id   AF-A0A023JH08-F1
#
_cell.length_a   1.000
_cell.length_b   1.000
_cell.length_c   1.000
_cell.angle_alpha   90.00
_cell.angle_beta   90.00
_cell.angle_gamma   90.00
#
_symmetry.space_group_name_H-M   'P 1'
#
loop_
_entity.id
_entity.type
_entity.pdbx_description
1 polymer ?
#
loop_
_entity_poly.entity_id
_entity_poly.type
_entity_poly.pdbx_seq_one_letter_code
_entity_poly.pdbx_strand_id
1 'polypeptide(L)'
;ARSFADIGDIIRGKDLFRGYNEKDQQGKAKLQENLKNIFAKIHEGLTTTNGAEARYKGDENFFKLREDWRTANRETIWEAITCDVKSGNNYFRHTCGDEKTGTLTPNKCRCPKTSGANVDPPTYFDYVPQYL
;
A
#
# COMPACT_ATOMS: atom_id res chain seq x y z
N ALA A 1 -3.86 -10.04 1.54
CA ALA A 1 -4.46 -8.94 2.35
C ALA A 1 -3.56 -8.52 3.50
N ARG A 2 -3.22 -9.41 4.46
CA ARG A 2 -2.31 -9.07 5.58
C ARG A 2 -0.95 -8.54 5.11
N SER A 3 -0.25 -9.30 4.26
CA SER A 3 1.03 -8.85 3.69
C SER A 3 0.91 -7.55 2.86
N PHE A 4 -0.25 -7.27 2.25
CA PHE A 4 -0.48 -6.01 1.52
C PHE A 4 -0.59 -4.81 2.47
N ALA A 5 -1.19 -5.01 3.65
CA ALA A 5 -1.22 -4.02 4.72
C ALA A 5 0.19 -3.82 5.30
N ASP A 6 0.91 -4.89 5.63
CA ASP A 6 2.28 -4.81 6.17
C ASP A 6 3.24 -4.10 5.21
N ILE A 7 3.19 -4.43 3.90
CA ILE A 7 3.96 -3.71 2.88
C ILE A 7 3.57 -2.22 2.85
N GLY A 8 2.28 -1.91 2.99
CA GLY A 8 1.80 -0.54 3.12
C GLY A 8 2.39 0.17 4.33
N ASP A 9 2.43 -0.47 5.50
CA ASP A 9 3.01 0.09 6.72
C ASP A 9 4.53 0.27 6.61
N ILE A 10 5.24 -0.65 5.97
CA ILE A 10 6.68 -0.51 5.66
C ILE A 10 6.91 0.71 4.76
N ILE A 11 6.13 0.84 3.68
CA ILE A 11 6.23 1.94 2.71
C ILE A 11 5.87 3.27 3.36
N ARG A 12 4.97 3.30 4.34
CA ARG A 12 4.54 4.54 5.03
C ARG A 12 5.36 4.88 6.28
N GLY A 13 6.22 3.97 6.72
CA GLY A 13 7.01 4.14 7.94
C GLY A 13 6.23 3.89 9.23
N LYS A 14 5.12 3.15 9.14
CA LYS A 14 4.23 2.78 10.25
C LYS A 14 4.46 1.36 10.76
N ASP A 15 5.27 0.56 10.07
CA ASP A 15 5.57 -0.82 10.46
C ASP A 15 6.23 -0.89 11.85
N LEU A 16 5.64 -1.70 12.73
CA LEU A 16 6.01 -1.87 14.13
C LEU A 16 7.08 -2.93 14.36
N PHE A 17 7.45 -3.72 13.35
CA PHE A 17 8.43 -4.80 13.51
C PHE A 17 9.80 -4.27 13.97
N ARG A 18 10.28 -4.65 15.15
CA ARG A 18 11.57 -4.13 15.68
C ARG A 18 12.79 -4.95 15.26
N GLY A 19 12.62 -6.09 14.58
CA GLY A 19 13.69 -7.06 14.36
C GLY A 19 13.78 -8.07 15.52
N TYR A 20 14.03 -9.34 15.21
CA TYR A 20 14.21 -10.39 16.24
C TYR A 20 15.65 -10.42 16.78
N ASN A 21 16.59 -9.88 16.01
CA ASN A 21 18.02 -9.85 16.31
C ASN A 21 18.65 -8.62 15.67
N GLU A 22 19.95 -8.43 15.91
CA GLU A 22 20.71 -7.29 15.38
C GLU A 22 20.71 -7.24 13.84
N LYS A 23 20.76 -8.39 13.16
CA LYS A 23 20.74 -8.45 11.69
C LYS A 23 19.42 -7.92 11.12
N ASP A 24 18.29 -8.29 11.73
CA ASP A 24 16.98 -7.80 11.32
C ASP A 24 16.84 -6.29 11.57
N GLN A 25 17.35 -5.81 12.70
CA GLN A 25 17.36 -4.39 13.07
C GLN A 25 18.15 -3.56 12.06
N GLN A 26 19.37 -4.00 11.72
CA GLN A 26 20.21 -3.35 10.71
C GLN A 26 19.54 -3.39 9.32
N GLY A 27 18.91 -4.52 8.96
CA GLY A 27 18.15 -4.66 7.72
C GLY A 27 16.98 -3.68 7.62
N LYS A 28 16.18 -3.55 8.69
CA LYS A 28 15.08 -2.59 8.77
C LYS A 28 15.57 -1.14 8.70
N ALA A 29 16.64 -0.81 9.42
CA ALA A 29 17.25 0.52 9.38
C ALA A 29 17.67 0.90 7.95
N LYS A 30 18.41 0.01 7.27
CA LYS A 30 18.83 0.19 5.87
C LYS A 30 17.65 0.33 4.91
N LEU A 31 16.60 -0.47 5.10
CA LEU A 31 15.39 -0.38 4.29
C LEU A 31 14.70 0.98 4.46
N GLN A 32 14.53 1.46 5.70
CA GLN A 32 13.91 2.76 5.96
C GLN A 32 14.77 3.92 5.45
N GLU A 33 16.10 3.83 5.56
CA GLU A 33 17.02 4.82 4.97
C GLU A 33 16.87 4.88 3.44
N ASN A 34 16.83 3.74 2.77
CA ASN A 34 16.61 3.68 1.32
C ASN A 34 15.27 4.30 0.93
N LEU A 35 14.19 4.02 1.68
CA LEU A 35 12.88 4.62 1.44
C LEU A 35 12.93 6.13 1.62
N LYS A 36 13.56 6.65 2.67
CA LYS A 36 13.75 8.10 2.85
C LYS A 36 14.49 8.72 1.66
N ASN A 37 15.56 8.10 1.20
CA ASN A 37 16.34 8.57 0.05
C ASN A 37 15.53 8.57 -1.25
N ILE A 38 14.69 7.55 -1.48
CA ILE A 38 13.79 7.49 -2.64
C ILE A 38 12.76 8.62 -2.57
N PHE A 39 12.10 8.79 -1.42
CA PHE A 39 11.06 9.81 -1.26
C PHE A 39 11.63 11.24 -1.26
N ALA A 40 12.87 11.45 -0.84
CA ALA A 40 13.57 12.72 -1.01
C ALA A 40 13.71 13.10 -2.50
N LYS A 41 14.10 12.14 -3.36
CA LYS A 41 14.19 12.35 -4.81
C LYS A 41 12.82 12.59 -5.45
N ILE A 42 11.80 11.88 -5.00
CA ILE A 42 10.41 12.11 -5.47
C ILE A 42 9.97 13.52 -5.08
N HIS A 43 10.21 13.94 -3.84
CA HIS A 43 9.87 15.27 -3.34
C HIS A 43 10.59 16.37 -4.13
N GLU A 44 11.89 16.20 -4.40
CA GLU A 44 12.67 17.10 -5.27
C GLU A 44 12.06 17.21 -6.68
N GLY A 45 11.61 16.10 -7.28
CA GLY A 45 10.92 16.11 -8.57
C GLY A 45 9.55 16.81 -8.56
N LEU A 46 8.88 16.92 -7.41
CA LEU A 46 7.62 17.67 -7.28
C LEU A 46 7.83 19.19 -7.29
N THR A 47 9.04 19.66 -6.93
CA THR A 47 9.40 21.07 -6.98
C THR A 47 9.47 21.58 -8.41
N THR A 48 10.03 20.76 -9.31
CA THR A 48 10.29 21.12 -10.72
C THR A 48 9.04 21.05 -11.58
N THR A 49 8.04 20.27 -11.16
CA THR A 49 6.90 19.88 -12.01
C THR A 49 5.56 20.27 -11.36
N ASN A 50 5.29 21.55 -11.11
CA ASN A 50 3.98 22.13 -10.68
C ASN A 50 3.87 22.64 -9.23
N GLY A 51 4.95 22.81 -8.47
CA GLY A 51 4.91 23.44 -7.14
C GLY A 51 4.11 22.66 -6.08
N ALA A 52 3.84 21.37 -6.33
CA ALA A 52 3.09 20.50 -5.43
C ALA A 52 3.85 20.22 -4.11
N GLU A 53 5.16 20.51 -4.09
CA GLU A 53 6.01 20.49 -2.89
C GLU A 53 5.42 21.27 -1.71
N ALA A 54 4.74 22.39 -1.97
CA ALA A 54 4.17 23.23 -0.90
C ALA A 54 3.22 22.44 0.02
N ARG A 55 2.54 21.41 -0.50
CA ARG A 55 1.68 20.48 0.27
C ARG A 55 2.47 19.64 1.28
N TYR A 56 3.75 19.37 1.00
CA TYR A 56 4.64 18.50 1.76
C TYR A 56 5.72 19.28 2.53
N LYS A 57 5.69 20.61 2.50
CA LYS A 57 6.65 21.46 3.20
C LYS A 57 6.66 21.15 4.72
N GLY A 58 7.85 20.92 5.27
CA GLY A 58 8.05 20.59 6.69
C GLY A 58 7.82 19.12 7.05
N ASP A 59 7.64 18.24 6.06
CA ASP A 59 7.53 16.79 6.27
C ASP A 59 8.91 16.10 6.17
N GLU A 60 9.71 16.20 7.24
CA GLU A 60 11.11 15.76 7.29
C GLU A 60 11.33 14.29 6.90
N ASN A 61 10.34 13.42 7.16
CA ASN A 61 10.40 11.99 6.84
C ASN A 61 9.47 11.59 5.69
N PHE A 62 8.90 12.59 5.00
CA PHE A 62 7.99 12.43 3.87
C PHE A 62 6.76 11.58 4.21
N PHE A 63 6.30 11.54 5.46
CA PHE A 63 5.20 10.67 5.87
C PHE A 63 3.91 10.96 5.10
N LYS A 64 3.55 12.23 4.91
CA LYS A 64 2.38 12.62 4.11
C LYS A 64 2.54 12.20 2.65
N LEU A 65 3.72 12.45 2.07
CA LEU A 65 4.02 12.04 0.69
C LEU A 65 3.96 10.52 0.53
N ARG A 66 4.45 9.76 1.52
CA ARG A 66 4.44 8.29 1.53
C ARG A 66 3.01 7.74 1.63
N GLU A 67 2.13 8.37 2.45
CA GLU A 67 0.70 8.04 2.54
C GLU A 67 -0.02 8.31 1.21
N ASP A 68 0.17 9.50 0.64
CA ASP A 68 -0.45 9.89 -0.64
C ASP A 68 0.04 8.98 -1.77
N TRP A 69 1.34 8.69 -1.83
CA TRP A 69 1.93 7.77 -2.80
C TRP A 69 1.36 6.35 -2.65
N ARG A 70 1.23 5.84 -1.41
CA ARG A 70 0.68 4.49 -1.16
C ARG A 70 -0.80 4.42 -1.53
N THR A 71 -1.56 5.50 -1.34
CA THR A 71 -2.97 5.58 -1.75
C THR A 71 -3.09 5.59 -3.27
N ALA A 72 -2.28 6.41 -3.96
CA ALA A 72 -2.28 6.49 -5.43
C ALA A 72 -1.86 5.19 -6.13
N ASN A 73 -0.99 4.38 -5.50
CA ASN A 73 -0.46 3.16 -6.09
C ASN A 73 -1.09 1.87 -5.52
N ARG A 74 -2.12 1.97 -4.65
CA ARG A 74 -2.68 0.80 -3.94
C ARG A 74 -3.21 -0.29 -4.87
N GLU A 75 -3.87 0.11 -5.95
CA GLU A 75 -4.44 -0.81 -6.95
C GLU A 75 -3.32 -1.61 -7.64
N THR A 76 -2.32 -0.90 -8.16
CA THR A 76 -1.18 -1.50 -8.89
C THR A 76 -0.40 -2.47 -8.00
N ILE A 77 -0.19 -2.12 -6.73
CA ILE A 77 0.49 -2.99 -5.77
C ILE A 77 -0.34 -4.25 -5.49
N TRP A 78 -1.66 -4.12 -5.33
CA TRP A 78 -2.54 -5.27 -5.15
C TRP A 78 -2.55 -6.18 -6.37
N GLU A 79 -2.59 -5.59 -7.56
CA GLU A 79 -2.44 -6.31 -8.81
C GLU A 79 -1.13 -7.11 -8.84
N ALA A 80 0.01 -6.48 -8.53
CA ALA A 80 1.29 -7.20 -8.49
C ALA A 80 1.28 -8.38 -7.49
N ILE A 81 0.80 -8.15 -6.25
CA ILE A 81 0.76 -9.18 -5.20
C ILE A 81 -0.14 -10.37 -5.57
N THR A 82 -1.18 -10.12 -6.34
CA THR A 82 -2.16 -11.15 -6.70
C THR A 82 -1.93 -11.78 -8.06
N CYS A 83 -0.84 -11.44 -8.76
CA CYS A 83 -0.59 -11.82 -10.14
C CYS A 83 -0.65 -13.35 -10.37
N ASP A 84 -0.11 -14.14 -9.43
CA ASP A 84 0.00 -15.60 -9.52
C ASP A 84 -0.96 -16.37 -8.60
N VAL A 85 -1.99 -15.69 -8.10
CA VAL A 85 -3.03 -16.35 -7.30
C VAL A 85 -3.76 -17.36 -8.17
N LYS A 86 -3.71 -18.64 -7.76
CA LYS A 86 -4.39 -19.74 -8.46
C LYS A 86 -5.91 -19.63 -8.29
N SER A 87 -6.65 -20.05 -9.32
CA SER A 87 -8.11 -20.13 -9.30
C SER A 87 -8.62 -20.87 -8.05
N GLY A 88 -9.75 -20.41 -7.50
CA GLY A 88 -10.32 -20.91 -6.25
C GLY A 88 -9.77 -20.26 -4.97
N ASN A 89 -8.66 -19.50 -5.06
CA ASN A 89 -8.18 -18.68 -3.96
C ASN A 89 -8.79 -17.28 -4.06
N ASN A 90 -9.91 -17.10 -3.39
CA ASN A 90 -10.67 -15.85 -3.39
C ASN A 90 -10.44 -15.08 -2.09
N TYR A 91 -10.58 -13.76 -2.13
CA TYR A 91 -10.67 -13.00 -0.90
C TYR A 91 -11.95 -13.42 -0.17
N PHE A 92 -11.81 -13.75 1.12
CA PHE A 92 -12.86 -14.42 1.90
C PHE A 92 -14.09 -13.56 2.19
N ARG A 93 -14.01 -12.24 1.99
CA ARG A 93 -15.17 -11.34 2.15
C ARG A 93 -15.83 -11.09 0.80
N HIS A 94 -17.16 -11.11 0.82
CA HIS A 94 -18.01 -10.73 -0.30
C HIS A 94 -17.94 -9.22 -0.53
N THR A 95 -17.03 -8.80 -1.40
CA THR A 95 -16.58 -7.40 -1.54
C THR A 95 -16.72 -6.86 -2.96
N CYS A 96 -17.07 -7.71 -3.92
CA CYS A 96 -17.34 -7.29 -5.28
C CYS A 96 -18.83 -6.98 -5.45
N GLY A 97 -19.17 -5.69 -5.56
CA GLY A 97 -20.54 -5.19 -5.62
C GLY A 97 -20.89 -4.32 -4.42
N ASP A 98 -22.18 -4.05 -4.23
CA ASP A 98 -22.68 -3.26 -3.10
C ASP A 98 -22.96 -4.15 -1.89
N GLU A 99 -23.28 -3.53 -0.74
CA GLU A 99 -23.56 -4.22 0.53
C GLU A 99 -24.57 -5.38 0.40
N LYS A 100 -25.58 -5.23 -0.48
CA LYS A 100 -26.63 -6.24 -0.68
C LYS A 100 -26.31 -7.27 -1.77
N THR A 101 -25.33 -7.00 -2.62
CA THR A 101 -25.01 -7.81 -3.81
C THR A 101 -23.57 -8.30 -3.82
N GLY A 102 -22.86 -8.15 -2.70
CA GLY A 102 -21.46 -8.53 -2.54
C GLY A 102 -21.20 -9.98 -2.95
N THR A 103 -20.28 -10.15 -3.89
CA THR A 103 -19.78 -11.44 -4.34
C THR A 103 -18.32 -11.63 -3.93
N LEU A 104 -17.89 -12.89 -3.85
CA LEU A 104 -16.46 -13.20 -3.71
C LEU A 104 -15.72 -12.73 -4.96
N THR A 105 -14.43 -12.42 -4.80
CA THR A 105 -13.56 -12.10 -5.92
C THR A 105 -13.51 -13.27 -6.90
N PRO A 106 -13.92 -13.12 -8.17
CA PRO A 106 -14.04 -14.26 -9.08
C PRO A 106 -12.70 -14.78 -9.60
N ASN A 107 -11.65 -13.95 -9.63
CA ASN A 107 -10.32 -14.37 -10.07
C ASN A 107 -9.22 -13.52 -9.41
N LYS A 108 -8.06 -14.16 -9.13
CA LYS A 108 -6.86 -13.51 -8.59
C LYS A 108 -7.11 -12.57 -7.41
N CYS A 109 -8.06 -12.88 -6.51
CA CYS A 109 -8.45 -11.96 -5.43
C CYS A 109 -8.80 -10.53 -5.89
N ARG A 110 -9.40 -10.35 -7.08
CA ARG A 110 -9.81 -9.05 -7.64
C ARG A 110 -11.27 -9.08 -8.06
N CYS A 111 -11.91 -7.91 -8.04
CA CYS A 111 -13.21 -7.71 -8.67
C CYS A 111 -13.04 -7.48 -10.18
N PRO A 112 -14.02 -7.89 -11.01
CA PRO A 112 -13.98 -7.64 -12.45
C PRO A 112 -13.88 -6.14 -12.73
N LYS A 113 -13.06 -5.76 -13.72
CA LYS A 113 -13.07 -4.39 -14.27
C LYS A 113 -14.28 -4.21 -15.18
N THR A 114 -15.50 -4.18 -14.64
CA THR A 114 -16.68 -3.70 -15.39
C THR A 114 -16.78 -2.18 -15.26
N SER A 115 -17.42 -1.50 -16.21
CA SER A 115 -17.67 -0.05 -16.11
C SER A 115 -18.37 0.28 -14.78
N GLY A 116 -17.71 1.06 -13.93
CA GLY A 116 -18.18 1.42 -12.58
C GLY A 116 -17.81 0.44 -11.46
N ALA A 117 -17.16 -0.69 -11.75
CA ALA A 117 -16.67 -1.58 -10.71
C ALA A 117 -15.39 -1.05 -10.07
N ASN A 118 -15.38 -1.10 -8.74
CA ASN A 118 -14.27 -0.64 -7.95
C ASN A 118 -13.04 -1.54 -8.22
N VAL A 119 -12.05 -0.97 -8.89
CA VAL A 119 -10.74 -1.61 -9.13
C VAL A 119 -9.90 -1.64 -7.85
N ASP A 120 -10.40 -0.98 -6.82
CA ASP A 120 -9.86 -1.01 -5.48
C ASP A 120 -9.59 -2.45 -5.00
N PRO A 121 -8.45 -2.66 -4.32
CA PRO A 121 -8.23 -3.86 -3.54
C PRO A 121 -9.46 -4.17 -2.67
N PRO A 122 -9.95 -5.43 -2.64
CA PRO A 122 -11.15 -5.84 -1.89
C PRO A 122 -10.95 -5.81 -0.36
N THR A 123 -9.87 -5.19 0.11
CA THR A 123 -9.45 -5.14 1.51
C THR A 123 -9.07 -3.71 1.89
N TYR A 124 -9.41 -3.33 3.12
CA TYR A 124 -9.02 -2.06 3.74
C TYR A 124 -8.09 -2.27 4.95
N PHE A 125 -7.50 -3.45 5.09
CA PHE A 125 -6.52 -3.72 6.15
C PHE A 125 -5.31 -2.77 6.12
N ASP A 126 -4.98 -2.18 4.97
CA ASP A 126 -3.96 -1.12 4.88
C ASP A 126 -4.39 0.23 5.54
N TYR A 127 -5.64 0.35 5.95
CA TYR A 127 -6.16 1.47 6.76
C TYR A 127 -6.47 1.08 8.20
N VAL A 128 -6.22 -0.17 8.60
CA VAL A 128 -6.37 -0.64 9.99
C VAL A 128 -5.00 -0.57 10.67
N PRO A 129 -4.89 -0.02 11.91
CA PRO A 129 -3.66 -0.07 12.67
C PRO A 129 -3.09 -1.49 12.79
N GLN A 130 -1.78 -1.66 12.57
CA GLN A 130 -1.11 -2.97 12.48
C GLN A 130 -1.30 -3.89 13.71
N TYR A 131 -1.58 -3.33 14.88
CA TYR A 131 -1.70 -4.09 16.14
C TYR A 131 -3.08 -4.75 16.35
N LEU A 132 -4.08 -4.46 15.50
CA LEU A 132 -5.46 -4.98 15.57
C LEU A 132 -5.62 -6.24 14.70
#